data_AF-A0A919WYC6-F1
#
_entry.id   AF-A0A919WYC6-F1
#
_cell.length_a   1.000
_cell.length_b   1.000
_cell.length_c   1.000
_cell.angle_alpha   90.00
_cell.angle_beta   90.00
_cell.angle_gamma   90.00
#
_symmetry.space_group_name_H-M   'P 1'
#
loop_
_entity.id
_entity.type
_entity.pdbx_description
1 polymer ?
#
loop_
_entity_poly.entity_id
_entity_poly.type
_entity_poly.pdbx_seq_one_letter_code
_entity_poly.pdbx_strand_id
1 'polypeptide(L)'
;MADGKAPETMSEAEMEAVKRKEGERILTHISQDAFMIALEIEGQMLSSEQLAKKMDELATYGKSKVVFVIGGSLGISEGLQKRSNLAFSFSKMIFPH
;
A
#
# COMPACT_ATOMS: atom_id res chain seq x y z
N MET A 1 -20.94 -10.66 38.88
CA MET A 1 -21.15 -10.57 37.42
C MET A 1 -19.77 -10.30 36.84
N ALA A 2 -19.14 -11.33 36.26
CA ALA A 2 -17.76 -11.24 35.81
C ALA A 2 -17.72 -10.44 34.50
N ASP A 3 -17.09 -9.28 34.55
CA ASP A 3 -16.75 -8.50 33.38
C ASP A 3 -15.63 -9.25 32.64
N GLY A 4 -16.03 -10.05 31.66
CA GLY A 4 -15.11 -10.75 30.77
C GLY A 4 -14.49 -9.75 29.81
N LYS A 5 -13.36 -9.14 30.21
CA LYS A 5 -12.53 -8.33 29.32
C LYS A 5 -12.21 -9.11 28.04
N ALA A 6 -12.56 -8.48 26.93
CA ALA A 6 -12.36 -8.96 25.57
C ALA A 6 -10.91 -9.41 25.30
N PRO A 7 -10.69 -10.49 24.52
CA PRO A 7 -9.37 -10.80 23.97
C PRO A 7 -9.10 -9.89 22.77
N GLU A 8 -8.70 -8.64 23.00
CA GLU A 8 -8.32 -7.70 21.92
C GLU A 8 -6.83 -7.73 21.60
N THR A 9 -6.28 -8.92 21.39
CA THR A 9 -4.98 -9.08 20.74
C THR A 9 -5.12 -10.16 19.70
N MET A 10 -5.36 -9.77 18.44
CA MET A 10 -5.17 -10.70 17.33
C MET A 10 -3.73 -11.22 17.38
N SER A 11 -3.53 -12.52 17.20
CA SER A 11 -2.17 -13.06 17.09
C SER A 11 -1.49 -12.49 15.84
N GLU A 12 -0.15 -12.43 15.80
CA GLU A 12 0.60 -11.98 14.61
C GLU A 12 0.16 -12.74 13.34
N ALA A 13 -0.10 -14.05 13.48
CA ALA A 13 -0.62 -14.88 12.38
C ALA A 13 -2.01 -14.44 11.88
N GLU A 14 -2.88 -13.96 12.78
CA GLU A 14 -4.20 -13.46 12.42
C GLU A 14 -4.11 -12.09 11.75
N MET A 15 -3.24 -11.20 12.24
CA MET A 15 -2.97 -9.91 11.60
C MET A 15 -2.44 -10.09 10.18
N GLU A 16 -1.49 -11.01 9.99
CA GLU A 16 -0.94 -11.31 8.67
C GLU A 16 -1.98 -11.98 7.76
N ALA A 17 -2.86 -12.83 8.29
CA ALA A 17 -3.97 -13.39 7.52
C ALA A 17 -4.96 -12.32 7.04
N VAL A 18 -5.31 -11.36 7.91
CA VAL A 18 -6.19 -10.22 7.56
C VAL A 18 -5.52 -9.35 6.50
N LYS A 19 -4.27 -8.95 6.73
CA LYS A 19 -3.47 -8.15 5.79
C LYS A 19 -3.36 -8.81 4.42
N ARG A 20 -3.06 -10.13 4.38
CA ARG A 20 -3.00 -10.90 3.13
C ARG A 20 -4.33 -10.92 2.40
N LYS A 21 -5.43 -11.20 3.11
CA LYS A 21 -6.78 -11.26 2.53
C LYS A 21 -7.22 -9.91 1.95
N GLU A 22 -6.90 -8.81 2.65
CA GLU A 22 -7.15 -7.46 2.15
C GLU A 22 -6.31 -7.17 0.90
N GLY A 23 -5.02 -7.51 0.94
CA GLY A 23 -4.11 -7.36 -0.20
C GLY A 23 -4.55 -8.12 -1.44
N GLU A 24 -4.97 -9.37 -1.29
CA GLU A 24 -5.56 -10.18 -2.37
C GLU A 24 -6.79 -9.49 -2.96
N ARG A 25 -7.68 -8.95 -2.11
CA ARG A 25 -8.88 -8.23 -2.56
C ARG A 25 -8.54 -6.93 -3.30
N ILE A 26 -7.49 -6.22 -2.90
CA ILE A 26 -7.05 -5.02 -3.62
C ILE A 26 -6.48 -5.41 -4.99
N LEU A 27 -5.62 -6.44 -5.03
CA LEU A 27 -5.00 -6.92 -6.26
C LEU A 27 -6.01 -7.32 -7.35
N THR A 28 -7.19 -7.83 -6.99
CA THR A 28 -8.23 -8.16 -7.99
C THR A 28 -8.82 -6.94 -8.70
N HIS A 29 -8.68 -5.74 -8.14
CA HIS A 29 -9.15 -4.49 -8.75
C HIS A 29 -8.06 -3.79 -9.58
N ILE A 30 -6.82 -4.25 -9.52
CA ILE A 30 -5.68 -3.62 -10.18
C ILE A 30 -5.38 -4.36 -11.50
N SER A 31 -5.44 -3.62 -12.61
CA SER A 31 -5.08 -4.16 -13.92
C SER A 31 -3.60 -4.56 -13.96
N GLN A 32 -3.29 -5.67 -14.64
CA GLN A 32 -1.90 -6.16 -14.78
C GLN A 32 -0.97 -5.20 -15.54
N ASP A 33 -1.51 -4.29 -16.34
CA ASP A 33 -0.70 -3.26 -17.02
C ASP A 33 -0.54 -1.96 -16.22
N ALA A 34 -1.33 -1.77 -15.15
CA ALA A 34 -1.26 -0.56 -14.34
C ALA A 34 0.09 -0.43 -13.63
N PHE A 35 0.61 0.80 -13.59
CA PHE A 35 1.75 1.16 -12.76
C PHE A 35 1.27 1.38 -11.33
N MET A 36 1.60 0.45 -10.44
CA MET A 36 1.15 0.46 -9.05
C MET A 36 2.18 1.16 -8.17
N ILE A 37 1.73 2.18 -7.44
CA ILE A 37 2.51 2.90 -6.44
C ILE A 37 1.95 2.54 -5.06
N ALA A 38 2.76 1.87 -4.24
CA ALA A 38 2.41 1.53 -2.87
C ALA A 38 2.86 2.67 -1.94
N LEU A 39 1.97 3.12 -1.08
CA LEU A 39 2.27 4.14 -0.08
C LEU A 39 2.78 3.48 1.19
N GLU A 40 4.07 3.65 1.44
CA GLU A 40 4.81 2.97 2.50
C GLU A 40 5.74 3.95 3.20
N ILE A 41 5.82 3.89 4.53
CA ILE A 41 6.65 4.80 5.32
C ILE A 41 8.14 4.64 4.94
N GLU A 42 8.56 3.40 4.66
CA GLU A 42 9.91 3.05 4.22
C GLU A 42 10.14 3.21 2.70
N GLY A 43 9.13 3.69 1.97
CA GLY A 43 9.22 3.97 0.55
C GLY A 43 10.16 5.13 0.22
N GLN A 44 10.44 5.30 -1.07
CA GLN A 44 11.21 6.44 -1.55
C GLN A 44 10.45 7.74 -1.31
N MET A 45 11.11 8.74 -0.71
CA MET A 45 10.58 10.11 -0.67
C MET A 45 10.92 10.82 -1.98
N LEU A 46 9.91 11.39 -2.63
CA LEU A 46 10.03 12.21 -3.83
C LEU A 46 9.56 13.62 -3.52
N SER A 47 10.25 14.63 -4.04
CA SER A 47 9.69 15.98 -4.11
C SER A 47 8.51 16.02 -5.08
N SER A 48 7.71 17.08 -5.00
CA SER A 48 6.62 17.30 -5.95
C SER A 48 7.11 17.34 -7.41
N GLU A 49 8.27 17.96 -7.68
CA GLU A 49 8.82 17.97 -9.05
C GLU A 49 9.27 16.57 -9.49
N GLN A 50 9.86 15.78 -8.59
CA GLN A 50 10.26 14.41 -8.90
C GLN A 50 9.06 13.50 -9.16
N LEU A 51 7.99 13.63 -8.39
CA LEU A 51 6.75 12.90 -8.62
C LEU A 51 6.10 13.32 -9.95
N ALA A 52 6.03 14.63 -10.24
CA ALA A 52 5.51 15.14 -11.50
C ALA A 52 6.31 14.61 -12.70
N LYS A 53 7.64 14.64 -12.61
CA LYS A 53 8.53 14.06 -13.63
C LYS A 53 8.28 12.57 -13.81
N LYS A 54 8.07 11.83 -12.71
CA LYS A 54 7.76 10.40 -12.78
C LYS A 54 6.44 10.15 -13.52
N MET A 55 5.42 10.97 -13.26
CA MET A 55 4.13 10.85 -13.96
C MET A 55 4.27 11.14 -15.47
N ASP A 56 5.08 12.14 -15.84
CA ASP A 56 5.38 12.47 -17.24
C ASP A 56 6.14 11.34 -17.97
N GLU A 57 7.15 10.76 -17.31
CA GLU A 57 7.87 9.59 -17.81
C GLU A 57 6.92 8.41 -18.06
N LEU A 58 6.05 8.10 -17.09
CA LEU A 58 5.06 7.02 -17.23
C LEU A 58 4.14 7.24 -18.43
N ALA A 59 3.64 8.47 -18.61
CA ALA A 59 2.82 8.82 -19.77
C ALA A 59 3.60 8.64 -21.08
N THR A 60 4.85 9.11 -21.14
CA THR A 60 5.72 9.01 -22.32
C THR A 60 5.99 7.56 -22.73
N TYR A 61 6.18 6.65 -21.76
CA TYR A 61 6.40 5.23 -22.01
C TYR A 61 5.10 4.41 -22.13
N GLY A 62 3.94 5.06 -22.31
CA GLY A 62 2.68 4.39 -22.60
C GLY A 62 2.00 3.75 -21.38
N LYS A 63 2.41 4.08 -20.15
CA LYS A 63 1.68 3.67 -18.94
C LYS A 63 0.49 4.61 -18.72
N SER A 64 -0.64 4.26 -19.33
CA SER A 64 -1.88 5.04 -19.26
C SER A 64 -2.68 4.85 -17.96
N LYS A 65 -2.29 3.90 -17.10
CA LYS A 65 -2.97 3.62 -15.83
C LYS A 65 -1.96 3.66 -14.68
N VAL A 66 -2.17 4.59 -13.76
CA VAL A 66 -1.41 4.69 -12.51
C VAL A 66 -2.38 4.45 -11.35
N VAL A 67 -2.00 3.58 -10.42
CA VAL A 67 -2.83 3.23 -9.26
C VAL A 67 -2.01 3.48 -8.00
N PHE A 68 -2.53 4.31 -7.10
CA PHE A 68 -1.97 4.48 -5.76
C PHE A 68 -2.68 3.54 -4.79
N VAL A 69 -1.92 2.83 -3.97
CA VAL A 69 -2.44 1.92 -2.95
C VAL A 69 -2.01 2.42 -1.58
N ILE A 70 -3.00 2.68 -0.73
CA ILE A 70 -2.81 3.02 0.69
C ILE A 70 -3.11 1.76 1.49
N GLY A 71 -2.16 1.32 2.32
CA GLY A 71 -2.39 0.21 3.24
C GLY A 71 -3.35 0.58 4.36
N GLY A 72 -4.08 -0.41 4.87
CA GLY A 72 -4.90 -0.25 6.07
C GLY A 72 -4.06 -0.07 7.34
N SER A 73 -4.71 -0.11 8.51
CA SER A 73 -4.07 0.06 9.82
C SER A 73 -2.93 -0.92 10.12
N LEU A 74 -2.94 -2.11 9.50
CA LEU A 74 -1.89 -3.13 9.63
C LEU A 74 -0.75 -2.94 8.62
N GLY A 75 -0.87 -2.00 7.67
CA GLY A 75 0.07 -1.76 6.58
C GLY A 75 -0.27 -2.53 5.29
N ILE A 76 0.70 -2.59 4.37
CA ILE A 76 0.54 -3.22 3.05
C ILE A 76 1.00 -4.69 3.09
N SER A 77 0.21 -5.60 2.52
CA SER A 77 0.57 -7.02 2.40
C SER A 77 1.82 -7.26 1.56
N GLU A 78 2.56 -8.33 1.86
CA GLU A 78 3.75 -8.71 1.08
C GLU A 78 3.43 -8.90 -0.43
N GLY A 79 2.22 -9.40 -0.75
CA GLY A 79 1.78 -9.55 -2.13
C GLY A 79 1.64 -8.22 -2.87
N LEU A 80 1.13 -7.19 -2.20
CA LEU A 80 1.05 -5.83 -2.74
C LEU A 80 2.44 -5.18 -2.83
N GLN A 81 3.31 -5.36 -1.84
CA GLN A 81 4.70 -4.86 -1.87
C GLN A 81 5.44 -5.42 -3.09
N LYS A 82 5.39 -6.75 -3.29
CA LYS A 82 5.99 -7.44 -4.44
C LYS A 82 5.41 -7.00 -5.78
N ARG A 83 4.12 -6.64 -5.82
CA ARG A 83 3.45 -6.20 -7.05
C ARG A 83 3.72 -4.73 -7.38
N SER A 84 4.02 -3.91 -6.37
CA SER A 84 4.24 -2.48 -6.55
C SER A 84 5.41 -2.23 -7.50
N ASN A 85 5.26 -1.23 -8.36
CA ASN A 85 6.35 -0.76 -9.23
C ASN A 85 7.19 0.32 -8.54
N LEU A 86 6.63 0.96 -7.52
CA LEU A 86 7.28 1.97 -6.71
C LEU A 86 6.68 1.97 -5.30
N ALA A 87 7.52 1.84 -4.29
CA ALA A 87 7.17 2.20 -2.92
C ALA A 87 7.46 3.70 -2.71
N PHE A 88 6.43 4.48 -2.36
CA PHE A 88 6.50 5.93 -2.22
C PHE A 88 6.12 6.35 -0.79
N SER A 89 6.91 7.23 -0.19
CA SER A 89 6.70 7.78 1.15
C SER A 89 6.44 9.28 1.05
N PHE A 90 5.30 9.73 1.58
CA PHE A 90 5.00 11.17 1.71
C PHE A 90 5.83 11.84 2.81
N SER A 91 6.17 11.09 3.86
CA SER A 91 6.88 11.56 5.04
C SER A 91 7.37 10.38 5.85
N LYS A 92 8.34 10.62 6.73
CA LYS A 92 8.69 9.67 7.81
C LYS A 92 7.61 9.57 8.89
N MET A 93 6.56 10.39 8.82
CA MET A 93 5.43 10.39 9.76
C MET A 93 4.36 9.37 9.35
N ILE A 94 3.69 8.81 10.35
CA ILE A 94 2.51 7.97 10.14
C ILE A 94 1.29 8.88 10.06
N PHE A 95 0.64 8.92 8.89
CA PHE A 95 -0.64 9.58 8.72
C PHE A 95 -1.77 8.56 8.91
N PRO A 96 -2.90 8.94 9.54
CA PRO A 96 -4.09 8.11 9.50
C PRO A 96 -4.55 7.93 8.04
N HIS A 97 -5.04 6.73 7.74
CA HIS A 97 -5.57 6.37 6.43
C HIS A 97 -6.88 7.10 6.11
#